data_AF-A0A8S0Z8Q3-F1
#
_entry.id   AF-A0A8S0Z8Q3-F1
#
_cell.length_a   1.000
_cell.length_b   1.000
_cell.length_c   1.000
_cell.angle_alpha   90.00
_cell.angle_beta   90.00
_cell.angle_gamma   90.00
#
_symmetry.space_group_name_H-M   'P 1'
#
loop_
_entity.id
_entity.type
_entity.pdbx_description
1 polymer ?
#
loop_
_entity_poly.entity_id
_entity_poly.type
_entity_poly.pdbx_seq_one_letter_code
_entity_poly.pdbx_strand_id
1 'polypeptide(L)'
;MGEANLSFPYDFKELEPEEKTKLLKAYKTSEPDHKFDFVSIGPKKYKQLRTYCQDAANIYNMPVRSSDIFVISHQRSGTTMTQEIVWLLDNNFDYAEAKAKALHERFPFLEFFTYFDQKWEEDFLQSTDDKRKALELIESIARPITGKLLTLPSPRYIKTHIPLSLLPPGLLDTAKVVYVARDPRDVAVSSYHLYRLYKVMNFPGTFKEFWGLFVQDLVNRTPIFEHMKEAWNLRHHKNMLFLFFEELVKDLPASIQRIADFLGKEVSIEQMNKLCDHLSIENFSKNEAVNYHSLRELGLLASDEQFVRKGKSGGWREYFDKEMEQQAEQWIAANLRDTDLRFAQ
;
A
#
# COMPACT_ATOMS: atom_id res chain seq x y z
N MET A 1 -14.43 -11.00 28.80
CA MET A 1 -14.60 -9.54 28.78
C MET A 1 -15.48 -9.25 27.59
N GLY A 2 -16.63 -8.62 27.79
CA GLY A 2 -17.64 -8.47 26.74
C GLY A 2 -17.10 -7.71 25.53
N GLU A 3 -17.44 -8.20 24.33
CA GLU A 3 -17.23 -7.47 23.08
C GLU A 3 -18.03 -6.16 23.18
N ALA A 4 -17.34 -5.07 23.50
CA ALA A 4 -17.89 -3.76 23.22
C ALA A 4 -18.14 -3.72 21.71
N ASN A 5 -19.38 -3.48 21.28
CA ASN A 5 -19.69 -3.25 19.87
C ASN A 5 -18.78 -2.13 19.36
N LEU A 6 -17.73 -2.49 18.62
CA LEU A 6 -16.76 -1.56 18.09
C LEU A 6 -17.48 -0.69 17.06
N SER A 7 -17.75 0.56 17.40
CA SER A 7 -18.46 1.48 16.51
C SER A 7 -17.55 1.86 15.34
N PHE A 8 -18.02 1.64 14.12
CA PHE A 8 -17.42 2.17 12.90
C PHE A 8 -18.33 3.29 12.36
N PRO A 9 -17.83 4.51 12.15
CA PRO A 9 -18.70 5.68 11.95
C PRO A 9 -19.20 5.85 10.50
N TYR A 10 -18.87 4.93 9.60
CA TYR A 10 -19.18 5.06 8.18
C TYR A 10 -19.97 3.87 7.66
N ASP A 11 -20.96 4.16 6.81
CA ASP A 11 -21.67 3.13 6.05
C ASP A 11 -20.81 2.61 4.89
N PHE A 12 -21.00 1.35 4.53
CA PHE A 12 -20.48 0.75 3.31
C PHE A 12 -21.53 0.90 2.19
N LYS A 13 -21.25 1.74 1.19
CA LYS A 13 -22.17 1.98 0.08
C LYS A 13 -21.77 1.17 -1.14
N GLU A 14 -22.74 0.54 -1.78
CA GLU A 14 -22.54 -0.14 -3.06
C GLU A 14 -22.05 0.83 -4.14
N LEU A 15 -21.33 0.31 -5.14
CA LEU A 15 -21.05 1.07 -6.36
C LEU A 15 -22.34 1.38 -7.12
N GLU A 16 -22.36 2.55 -7.76
CA GLU A 16 -23.45 2.93 -8.65
C GLU A 16 -23.51 1.96 -9.85
N PRO A 17 -24.69 1.71 -10.45
CA PRO A 17 -24.83 0.77 -11.56
C PRO A 17 -23.86 1.05 -12.73
N GLU A 18 -23.64 2.33 -13.04
CA GLU A 18 -22.71 2.75 -14.11
C GLU A 18 -21.25 2.43 -13.79
N GLU A 19 -20.83 2.56 -12.53
CA GLU A 19 -19.49 2.18 -12.07
C GLU A 19 -19.29 0.67 -12.21
N LYS A 20 -20.29 -0.13 -11.81
CA LYS A 20 -20.27 -1.60 -11.96
C LYS A 20 -20.16 -1.99 -13.44
N THR A 21 -20.94 -1.38 -14.33
CA THR A 21 -20.86 -1.63 -15.78
C THR A 21 -19.48 -1.29 -16.36
N LYS A 22 -18.86 -0.19 -15.93
CA LYS A 22 -17.49 0.17 -16.35
C LYS A 22 -16.46 -0.87 -15.92
N LEU A 23 -16.53 -1.36 -14.68
CA LEU A 23 -15.62 -2.38 -14.17
C LEU A 23 -15.79 -3.71 -14.91
N LEU A 24 -17.03 -4.19 -15.09
CA LEU A 24 -17.32 -5.40 -15.87
C LEU A 24 -16.72 -5.33 -17.28
N LYS A 25 -16.92 -4.19 -17.96
CA LYS A 25 -16.34 -3.94 -19.29
C LYS A 25 -14.80 -3.98 -19.26
N ALA A 26 -14.18 -3.28 -18.30
CA ALA A 26 -12.72 -3.20 -18.21
C ALA A 26 -12.07 -4.57 -17.88
N TYR A 27 -12.75 -5.38 -17.07
CA TYR A 27 -12.33 -6.74 -16.73
C TYR A 27 -12.78 -7.80 -17.75
N LYS A 28 -13.48 -7.39 -18.82
CA LYS A 28 -13.90 -8.25 -19.93
C LYS A 28 -14.74 -9.45 -19.45
N THR A 29 -15.62 -9.20 -18.47
CA THR A 29 -16.53 -10.20 -17.89
C THR A 29 -17.96 -9.67 -17.87
N SER A 30 -18.94 -10.57 -17.95
CA SER A 30 -20.36 -10.25 -17.79
C SER A 30 -20.84 -10.43 -16.34
N GLU A 31 -20.04 -11.08 -15.49
CA GLU A 31 -20.38 -11.39 -14.11
C GLU A 31 -19.47 -10.64 -13.11
N PRO A 32 -20.01 -10.22 -11.95
CA PRO A 32 -19.20 -9.66 -10.88
C PRO A 32 -18.08 -10.62 -10.44
N ASP A 33 -16.92 -10.06 -10.09
CA ASP A 33 -15.74 -10.82 -9.65
C ASP A 33 -15.12 -10.11 -8.44
N HIS A 34 -14.63 -10.90 -7.48
CA HIS A 34 -13.98 -10.41 -6.26
C HIS A 34 -12.83 -9.43 -6.53
N LYS A 35 -12.16 -9.55 -7.69
CA LYS A 35 -11.05 -8.67 -8.14
C LYS A 35 -11.40 -7.19 -8.14
N PHE A 36 -12.68 -6.85 -8.29
CA PHE A 36 -13.18 -5.47 -8.40
C PHE A 36 -14.51 -5.25 -7.67
N ASP A 37 -14.85 -6.12 -6.72
CA ASP A 37 -16.04 -5.95 -5.88
C ASP A 37 -15.77 -4.90 -4.79
N PHE A 38 -15.90 -3.63 -5.16
CA PHE A 38 -15.64 -2.51 -4.26
C PHE A 38 -16.90 -2.03 -3.54
N VAL A 39 -16.69 -1.46 -2.35
CA VAL A 39 -17.63 -0.60 -1.64
C VAL A 39 -17.05 0.81 -1.51
N SER A 40 -17.90 1.82 -1.47
CA SER A 40 -17.54 3.21 -1.19
C SER A 40 -17.73 3.51 0.29
N ILE A 41 -16.70 4.04 0.95
CA ILE A 41 -16.69 4.27 2.40
C ILE A 41 -16.52 5.75 2.73
N GLY A 42 -17.37 6.23 3.63
CA GLY A 42 -17.30 7.58 4.18
C GLY A 42 -17.63 8.70 3.18
N PRO A 43 -17.55 9.97 3.60
CA PRO A 43 -17.94 11.12 2.77
C PRO A 43 -17.04 11.31 1.55
N LYS A 44 -15.79 10.84 1.62
CA LYS A 44 -14.80 10.87 0.52
C LYS A 44 -14.96 9.71 -0.46
N LYS A 45 -15.88 8.79 -0.19
CA LYS A 45 -16.21 7.63 -1.04
C LYS A 45 -14.98 6.77 -1.39
N TYR A 46 -14.12 6.49 -0.42
CA TYR A 46 -12.96 5.63 -0.64
C TYR A 46 -13.40 4.26 -1.14
N LYS A 47 -12.85 3.80 -2.27
CA LYS A 47 -13.08 2.45 -2.78
C LYS A 47 -12.25 1.46 -1.97
N GLN A 48 -12.90 0.50 -1.35
CA GLN A 48 -12.24 -0.65 -0.70
C GLN A 48 -12.86 -1.93 -1.25
N LEU A 49 -12.08 -3.02 -1.33
CA LEU A 49 -12.64 -4.35 -1.60
C LEU A 49 -13.66 -4.71 -0.53
N ARG A 50 -14.77 -5.37 -0.91
CA ARG A 50 -15.88 -5.70 0.01
C ARG A 50 -15.43 -6.49 1.25
N THR A 51 -14.45 -7.37 1.09
CA THR A 51 -13.80 -8.12 2.17
C THR A 51 -13.22 -7.22 3.26
N TYR A 52 -12.84 -5.96 2.98
CA TYR A 52 -12.43 -4.98 3.99
C TYR A 52 -13.48 -4.78 5.09
N CYS A 53 -14.78 -4.88 4.74
CA CYS A 53 -15.88 -4.73 5.69
C CYS A 53 -15.81 -5.74 6.85
N GLN A 54 -15.15 -6.88 6.67
CA GLN A 54 -15.00 -7.91 7.70
C GLN A 54 -14.18 -7.43 8.89
N ASP A 55 -13.26 -6.48 8.69
CA ASP A 55 -12.34 -6.01 9.74
C ASP A 55 -12.30 -4.48 9.89
N ALA A 56 -13.10 -3.74 9.13
CA ALA A 56 -13.10 -2.27 9.13
C ALA A 56 -13.29 -1.69 10.54
N ALA A 57 -14.24 -2.22 11.31
CA ALA A 57 -14.48 -1.77 12.69
C ALA A 57 -13.31 -2.10 13.63
N ASN A 58 -12.70 -3.27 13.47
CA ASN A 58 -11.53 -3.67 14.26
C ASN A 58 -10.32 -2.81 13.91
N ILE A 59 -10.07 -2.53 12.64
CA ILE A 59 -8.97 -1.66 12.18
C ILE A 59 -9.18 -0.24 12.73
N TYR A 60 -10.40 0.30 12.65
CA TYR A 60 -10.72 1.63 13.15
C TYR A 60 -10.55 1.75 14.67
N ASN A 61 -10.81 0.67 15.42
CA ASN A 61 -10.76 0.66 16.88
C ASN A 61 -9.52 -0.07 17.44
N MET A 62 -8.55 -0.47 16.60
CA MET A 62 -7.45 -1.29 17.07
C MET A 62 -6.61 -0.54 18.12
N PRO A 63 -6.18 -1.21 19.21
CA PRO A 63 -5.28 -0.59 20.18
C PRO A 63 -3.97 -0.17 19.53
N VAL A 64 -3.65 1.11 19.62
CA VAL A 64 -2.36 1.69 19.20
C VAL A 64 -1.44 1.78 20.42
N ARG A 65 -0.16 1.46 20.22
CA ARG A 65 0.88 1.53 21.27
C ARG A 65 1.85 2.66 20.95
N SER A 66 2.43 3.27 21.97
CA SER A 66 3.34 4.40 21.80
C SER A 66 4.64 4.07 21.06
N SER A 67 5.00 2.78 21.03
CA SER A 67 6.15 2.24 20.29
C SER A 67 5.81 1.81 18.86
N ASP A 68 4.56 1.95 18.41
CA ASP A 68 4.20 1.56 17.05
C ASP A 68 4.77 2.57 16.04
N ILE A 69 5.20 2.06 14.90
CA ILE A 69 5.61 2.85 13.74
C ILE A 69 4.82 2.39 12.53
N PHE A 70 4.03 3.30 11.97
CA PHE A 70 3.24 3.06 10.77
C PHE A 70 3.97 3.57 9.54
N VAL A 71 4.02 2.76 8.48
CA VAL A 71 4.38 3.22 7.14
C VAL A 71 3.13 3.20 6.29
N ILE A 72 2.66 4.41 5.95
CA ILE A 72 1.40 4.64 5.24
C ILE A 72 1.69 5.23 3.87
N SER A 73 0.95 4.81 2.86
CA SER A 73 0.96 5.47 1.56
C SER A 73 -0.24 5.04 0.76
N HIS A 74 -0.66 5.82 -0.24
CA HIS A 74 -1.37 5.16 -1.35
C HIS A 74 -0.42 4.11 -1.95
N GLN A 75 -0.96 2.97 -2.42
CA GLN A 75 -0.13 1.89 -2.96
C GLN A 75 0.82 2.38 -4.06
N ARG A 76 1.98 1.72 -4.17
CA ARG A 76 3.02 1.98 -5.21
C ARG A 76 3.74 3.33 -5.11
N SER A 77 3.75 3.93 -3.93
CA SER A 77 4.39 5.23 -3.67
C SER A 77 5.74 5.15 -2.93
N GLY A 78 6.39 3.98 -2.86
CA GLY A 78 7.69 3.82 -2.19
C GLY A 78 7.68 3.10 -0.84
N THR A 79 6.52 2.58 -0.43
CA THR A 79 6.30 1.90 0.87
C THR A 79 7.35 0.83 1.19
N THR A 80 7.74 -0.02 0.24
CA THR A 80 8.72 -1.10 0.48
C THR A 80 10.09 -0.55 0.89
N MET A 81 10.56 0.50 0.21
CA MET A 81 11.84 1.13 0.51
C MET A 81 11.78 1.83 1.88
N THR A 82 10.69 2.53 2.17
CA THR A 82 10.49 3.21 3.45
C THR A 82 10.37 2.25 4.62
N GLN A 83 9.67 1.12 4.47
CA GLN A 83 9.63 0.07 5.49
C GLN A 83 11.04 -0.47 5.80
N GLU A 84 11.84 -0.72 4.77
CA GLU A 84 13.21 -1.21 4.98
C GLU A 84 14.09 -0.18 5.70
N ILE A 85 14.02 1.09 5.30
CA ILE A 85 14.74 2.19 5.98
C ILE A 85 14.31 2.28 7.45
N VAL A 86 13.01 2.39 7.71
CA VAL A 86 12.45 2.52 9.07
C VAL A 86 12.90 1.36 9.95
N TRP A 87 12.81 0.14 9.45
CA TRP A 87 13.16 -1.05 10.23
C TRP A 87 14.65 -1.12 10.52
N LEU A 88 15.51 -0.88 9.54
CA LEU A 88 16.96 -0.89 9.76
C LEU A 88 17.38 0.23 10.71
N LEU A 89 16.81 1.42 10.60
CA LEU A 89 17.10 2.53 11.53
C LEU A 89 16.67 2.20 12.97
N ASP A 90 15.48 1.62 13.15
CA ASP A 90 14.97 1.34 14.50
C ASP A 90 15.60 0.10 15.15
N ASN A 91 16.11 -0.84 14.33
CA ASN A 91 16.77 -2.07 14.77
C ASN A 91 18.30 -2.03 14.60
N ASN A 92 18.93 -0.85 14.76
CA ASN A 92 20.37 -0.67 14.81
C ASN A 92 21.14 -1.26 13.61
N PHE A 93 20.55 -1.15 12.41
CA PHE A 93 21.10 -1.68 11.17
C PHE A 93 21.38 -3.18 11.19
N ASP A 94 20.50 -3.98 11.83
CA ASP A 94 20.59 -5.44 11.82
C ASP A 94 20.21 -6.04 10.46
N TYR A 95 21.15 -5.99 9.51
CA TYR A 95 20.98 -6.55 8.17
C TYR A 95 20.82 -8.09 8.17
N ALA A 96 21.31 -8.77 9.20
CA ALA A 96 21.20 -10.23 9.28
C ALA A 96 19.74 -10.63 9.54
N GLU A 97 19.12 -9.99 10.53
CA GLU A 97 17.71 -10.19 10.85
C GLU A 97 16.79 -9.67 9.73
N ALA A 98 17.11 -8.52 9.11
CA ALA A 98 16.37 -7.98 7.97
C ALA A 98 16.34 -8.94 6.76
N LYS A 99 17.40 -9.73 6.59
CA LYS A 99 17.51 -10.77 5.57
C LYS A 99 16.83 -12.08 5.99
N ALA A 100 16.89 -12.44 7.27
CA ALA A 100 16.32 -13.69 7.79
C ALA A 100 14.78 -13.67 7.83
N LYS A 101 14.17 -12.51 8.06
CA LYS A 101 12.71 -12.34 8.09
C LYS A 101 12.21 -11.52 6.92
N ALA A 102 11.25 -12.07 6.19
CA ALA A 102 10.65 -11.36 5.07
C ALA A 102 9.93 -10.09 5.56
N LEU A 103 9.84 -9.09 4.68
CA LEU A 103 9.31 -7.77 5.03
C LEU A 103 7.86 -7.82 5.53
N HIS A 104 7.05 -8.75 5.01
CA HIS A 104 5.66 -8.94 5.45
C HIS A 104 5.53 -9.55 6.85
N GLU A 105 6.59 -10.21 7.35
CA GLU A 105 6.66 -10.69 8.74
C GLU A 105 7.13 -9.57 9.67
N ARG A 106 8.04 -8.71 9.19
CA ARG A 106 8.52 -7.53 9.91
C ARG A 106 7.47 -6.42 9.97
N PHE A 107 6.65 -6.30 8.93
CA PHE A 107 5.53 -5.37 8.81
C PHE A 107 4.23 -6.11 8.47
N PRO A 108 3.41 -6.46 9.48
CA PRO A 108 2.05 -6.88 9.25
C PRO A 108 1.31 -5.85 8.38
N PHE A 109 0.65 -6.34 7.32
CA PHE A 109 -0.04 -5.50 6.35
C PHE A 109 -1.54 -5.53 6.62
N LEU A 110 -2.09 -4.42 7.14
CA LEU A 110 -3.44 -4.35 7.72
C LEU A 110 -4.52 -4.96 6.82
N GLU A 111 -4.46 -4.64 5.53
CA GLU A 111 -5.51 -4.99 4.58
C GLU A 111 -5.10 -6.04 3.54
N PHE A 112 -4.03 -6.82 3.76
CA PHE A 112 -3.61 -7.82 2.77
C PHE A 112 -4.69 -8.89 2.52
N PHE A 113 -5.40 -9.28 3.58
CA PHE A 113 -6.49 -10.24 3.52
C PHE A 113 -7.63 -9.84 2.58
N THR A 114 -7.79 -8.53 2.32
CA THR A 114 -8.89 -8.02 1.51
C THR A 114 -8.85 -8.51 0.06
N TYR A 115 -7.70 -8.96 -0.44
CA TYR A 115 -7.63 -9.51 -1.79
C TYR A 115 -8.20 -10.92 -1.91
N PHE A 116 -8.39 -11.62 -0.80
CA PHE A 116 -8.68 -13.05 -0.78
C PHE A 116 -10.07 -13.28 -0.20
N ASP A 117 -11.05 -13.52 -1.07
CA ASP A 117 -12.41 -13.88 -0.66
C ASP A 117 -12.56 -15.40 -0.53
N GLN A 118 -13.73 -15.84 -0.08
CA GLN A 118 -14.02 -17.26 0.08
C GLN A 118 -13.91 -18.03 -1.24
N LYS A 119 -14.33 -17.42 -2.36
CA LYS A 119 -14.23 -18.06 -3.67
C LYS A 119 -12.78 -18.30 -4.06
N TRP A 120 -11.90 -17.31 -3.89
CA TRP A 120 -10.48 -17.47 -4.12
C TRP A 120 -9.88 -18.58 -3.26
N GLU A 121 -10.28 -18.67 -1.99
CA GLU A 121 -9.82 -19.73 -1.08
C GLU A 121 -10.22 -21.12 -1.59
N GLU A 122 -11.47 -21.29 -2.00
CA GLU A 122 -11.99 -22.54 -2.58
C GLU A 122 -11.24 -22.92 -3.88
N ASP A 123 -11.09 -21.97 -4.80
CA ASP A 123 -10.39 -22.17 -6.07
C ASP A 123 -8.90 -22.50 -5.82
N PHE A 124 -8.24 -21.80 -4.90
CA PHE A 124 -6.85 -22.04 -4.52
C PHE A 124 -6.66 -23.42 -3.90
N LEU A 125 -7.53 -23.80 -2.95
CA LEU A 125 -7.51 -25.12 -2.33
C LEU A 125 -7.78 -26.21 -3.35
N GLN A 126 -8.62 -26.02 -4.35
CA GLN A 126 -8.84 -27.01 -5.41
C GLN A 126 -7.62 -27.16 -6.31
N SER A 127 -6.96 -26.05 -6.67
CA SER A 127 -5.87 -26.03 -7.65
C SER A 127 -4.51 -26.54 -7.15
N THR A 128 -4.33 -26.69 -5.83
CA THR A 128 -3.05 -27.08 -5.22
C THR A 128 -3.02 -28.54 -4.77
N ASP A 129 -1.90 -29.24 -4.98
CA ASP A 129 -1.74 -30.64 -4.53
C ASP A 129 -1.45 -30.72 -3.02
N ASP A 130 -0.70 -29.76 -2.46
CA ASP A 130 -0.33 -29.73 -1.04
C ASP A 130 -1.33 -28.88 -0.24
N LYS A 131 -2.47 -29.50 0.11
CA LYS A 131 -3.56 -28.84 0.86
C LYS A 131 -3.09 -28.27 2.20
N ARG A 132 -2.13 -28.92 2.86
CA ARG A 132 -1.61 -28.45 4.15
C ARG A 132 -0.88 -27.12 4.00
N LYS A 133 0.07 -27.04 3.06
CA LYS A 133 0.77 -25.78 2.78
C LYS A 133 -0.18 -24.68 2.31
N ALA A 134 -1.20 -25.04 1.54
CA ALA A 134 -2.19 -24.07 1.09
C ALA A 134 -3.00 -23.49 2.25
N LEU A 135 -3.46 -24.32 3.19
CA LEU A 135 -4.15 -23.87 4.39
C LEU A 135 -3.26 -22.99 5.28
N GLU A 136 -1.98 -23.36 5.48
CA GLU A 136 -1.00 -22.55 6.20
C GLU A 136 -0.83 -21.16 5.55
N LEU A 137 -0.79 -21.10 4.22
CA LEU A 137 -0.71 -19.84 3.48
C LEU A 137 -1.98 -19.00 3.63
N ILE A 138 -3.15 -19.61 3.42
CA ILE A 138 -4.46 -18.95 3.56
C ILE A 138 -4.57 -18.32 4.95
N GLU A 139 -4.24 -19.06 6.00
CA GLU A 139 -4.28 -18.54 7.37
C GLU A 139 -3.33 -17.36 7.57
N SER A 140 -2.19 -17.35 6.88
CA SER A 140 -1.20 -16.28 6.95
C SER A 140 -1.62 -15.01 6.18
N ILE A 141 -2.30 -15.14 5.04
CA ILE A 141 -2.51 -14.02 4.10
C ILE A 141 -3.96 -13.59 3.90
N ALA A 142 -4.92 -14.49 4.12
CA ALA A 142 -6.34 -14.32 3.80
C ALA A 142 -7.21 -14.18 5.06
N ARG A 143 -6.60 -13.85 6.21
CA ARG A 143 -7.29 -13.63 7.48
C ARG A 143 -7.05 -12.21 8.00
N PRO A 144 -8.07 -11.58 8.62
CA PRO A 144 -7.90 -10.31 9.31
C PRO A 144 -6.73 -10.31 10.30
N ILE A 145 -5.84 -9.33 10.19
CA ILE A 145 -4.59 -9.30 10.96
C ILE A 145 -4.76 -8.64 12.33
N THR A 146 -5.83 -7.89 12.58
CA THR A 146 -6.04 -7.11 13.81
C THR A 146 -5.98 -7.97 15.07
N GLY A 147 -6.56 -9.18 15.04
CA GLY A 147 -6.43 -10.14 16.14
C GLY A 147 -4.99 -10.55 16.43
N LYS A 148 -4.20 -10.84 15.38
CA LYS A 148 -2.76 -11.17 15.49
C LYS A 148 -1.94 -9.98 15.98
N LEU A 149 -2.27 -8.75 15.57
CA LEU A 149 -1.58 -7.54 16.03
C LEU A 149 -1.64 -7.35 17.55
N LEU A 150 -2.67 -7.89 18.23
CA LEU A 150 -2.78 -7.83 19.69
C LEU A 150 -1.71 -8.68 20.40
N THR A 151 -1.26 -9.78 19.77
CA THR A 151 -0.32 -10.73 20.36
C THR A 151 1.14 -10.43 20.05
N LEU A 152 1.41 -9.58 19.04
CA LEU A 152 2.77 -9.22 18.69
C LEU A 152 3.46 -8.40 19.79
N PRO A 153 4.77 -8.60 20.03
CA PRO A 153 5.55 -7.76 20.95
C PRO A 153 5.71 -6.34 20.40
N SER A 154 6.03 -5.40 21.27
CA SER A 154 6.45 -4.04 20.89
C SER A 154 7.96 -3.97 20.66
N PRO A 155 8.46 -3.07 19.78
CA PRO A 155 7.69 -2.19 18.88
C PRO A 155 7.02 -2.97 17.75
N ARG A 156 5.84 -2.50 17.29
CA ARG A 156 5.19 -3.05 16.08
C ARG A 156 5.45 -2.10 14.92
N TYR A 157 5.88 -2.66 13.79
CA TYR A 157 6.00 -1.92 12.54
C TYR A 157 4.82 -2.27 11.67
N ILE A 158 3.98 -1.32 11.28
CA ILE A 158 2.70 -1.60 10.63
C ILE A 158 2.68 -0.98 9.24
N LYS A 159 2.35 -1.79 8.23
CA LYS A 159 2.15 -1.33 6.86
C LYS A 159 0.67 -1.16 6.59
N THR A 160 0.30 -0.06 5.95
CA THR A 160 -1.04 0.06 5.38
C THR A 160 -1.12 1.05 4.22
N HIS A 161 -2.09 0.85 3.36
CA HIS A 161 -2.56 1.80 2.35
C HIS A 161 -3.99 2.27 2.64
N ILE A 162 -4.50 2.02 3.84
CA ILE A 162 -5.77 2.58 4.31
C ILE A 162 -5.57 4.08 4.59
N PRO A 163 -6.50 4.97 4.17
CA PRO A 163 -6.44 6.39 4.48
C PRO A 163 -6.59 6.65 5.99
N LEU A 164 -6.00 7.73 6.49
CA LEU A 164 -5.96 8.05 7.92
C LEU A 164 -7.36 8.13 8.55
N SER A 165 -8.37 8.60 7.81
CA SER A 165 -9.75 8.71 8.29
C SER A 165 -10.41 7.37 8.60
N LEU A 166 -9.85 6.26 8.11
CA LEU A 166 -10.33 4.88 8.32
C LEU A 166 -9.42 4.09 9.29
N LEU A 167 -8.40 4.75 9.85
CA LEU A 167 -7.53 4.23 10.91
C LEU A 167 -7.96 4.80 12.28
N PRO A 168 -7.35 4.36 13.41
CA PRO A 168 -7.68 4.90 14.72
C PRO A 168 -7.61 6.43 14.76
N PRO A 169 -8.67 7.15 15.18
CA PRO A 169 -8.70 8.61 15.14
C PRO A 169 -7.57 9.30 15.93
N GLY A 170 -7.14 8.69 17.04
CA GLY A 170 -6.01 9.14 17.86
C GLY A 170 -4.66 8.52 17.48
N LEU A 171 -4.53 8.00 16.25
CA LEU A 171 -3.30 7.32 15.80
C LEU A 171 -2.06 8.18 16.04
N LEU A 172 -2.10 9.44 15.62
CA LEU A 172 -0.96 10.36 15.75
C LEU A 172 -0.74 10.85 17.19
N ASP A 173 -1.73 10.78 18.07
CA ASP A 173 -1.54 11.10 19.49
C ASP A 173 -0.67 10.05 20.19
N THR A 174 -0.63 8.83 19.65
CA THR A 174 0.03 7.68 20.27
C THR A 174 1.28 7.23 19.51
N ALA A 175 1.19 7.00 18.21
CA ALA A 175 2.23 6.35 17.40
C ALA A 175 2.85 7.27 16.35
N LYS A 176 4.04 6.88 15.86
CA LYS A 176 4.69 7.57 14.73
C LYS A 176 4.15 7.05 13.39
N VAL A 177 3.97 7.95 12.43
CA VAL A 177 3.55 7.66 11.07
C VAL A 177 4.55 8.24 10.08
N VAL A 178 5.10 7.41 9.20
CA VAL A 178 5.82 7.83 7.99
C VAL A 178 4.89 7.66 6.80
N TYR A 179 4.44 8.78 6.23
CA TYR A 179 3.61 8.80 5.03
C TYR A 179 4.45 9.07 3.78
N VAL A 180 4.24 8.31 2.71
CA VAL A 180 4.94 8.51 1.43
C VAL A 180 3.95 8.78 0.30
N ALA A 181 4.09 9.95 -0.33
CA ALA A 181 3.37 10.34 -1.53
C ALA A 181 4.25 10.13 -2.78
N ARG A 182 3.62 10.11 -3.96
CA ARG A 182 4.30 10.01 -5.25
C ARG A 182 3.43 10.66 -6.32
N ASP A 183 4.03 11.13 -7.41
CA ASP A 183 3.30 11.59 -8.59
C ASP A 183 2.22 10.56 -9.00
N PRO A 184 0.94 10.95 -9.05
CA PRO A 184 -0.16 10.01 -9.28
C PRO A 184 -0.10 9.36 -10.67
N ARG A 185 0.58 9.97 -11.65
CA ARG A 185 0.78 9.38 -12.99
C ARG A 185 1.70 8.16 -12.91
N ASP A 186 2.80 8.27 -12.17
CA ASP A 186 3.71 7.16 -11.93
C ASP A 186 3.07 6.09 -11.02
N VAL A 187 2.23 6.51 -10.06
CA VAL A 187 1.43 5.58 -9.25
C VAL A 187 0.47 4.79 -10.13
N ALA A 188 -0.20 5.42 -11.09
CA ALA A 188 -1.10 4.74 -12.03
C ALA A 188 -0.36 3.68 -12.85
N VAL A 189 0.80 4.02 -13.44
CA VAL A 189 1.63 3.06 -14.19
C VAL A 189 2.10 1.92 -13.29
N SER A 190 2.60 2.22 -12.08
CA SER A 190 3.05 1.15 -11.19
C SER A 190 1.91 0.29 -10.66
N SER A 191 0.70 0.85 -10.51
CA SER A 191 -0.48 0.11 -10.08
C SER A 191 -1.00 -0.79 -11.19
N TYR A 192 -0.95 -0.33 -12.45
CA TYR A 192 -1.25 -1.16 -13.62
C TYR A 192 -0.40 -2.44 -13.65
N HIS A 193 0.92 -2.31 -13.48
CA HIS A 193 1.81 -3.48 -13.40
C HIS A 193 1.56 -4.33 -12.15
N LEU A 194 1.20 -3.73 -11.00
CA LEU A 194 0.82 -4.50 -9.80
C LEU A 194 -0.42 -5.37 -10.07
N TYR A 195 -1.43 -4.81 -10.72
CA TYR A 195 -2.69 -5.50 -11.04
C TYR A 195 -2.49 -6.62 -12.07
N ARG A 196 -1.44 -6.56 -12.88
CA ARG A 196 -1.02 -7.65 -13.77
C ARG A 196 -0.12 -8.68 -13.07
N LEU A 197 0.69 -8.23 -12.11
CA LEU A 197 1.58 -9.08 -11.33
C LEU A 197 0.80 -10.03 -10.42
N TYR A 198 -0.15 -9.53 -9.65
CA TYR A 198 -0.91 -10.37 -8.71
C TYR A 198 -2.05 -11.07 -9.43
N LYS A 199 -2.05 -12.42 -9.45
CA LYS A 199 -3.09 -13.21 -10.11
C LYS A 199 -4.48 -13.03 -9.49
N VAL A 200 -4.53 -12.63 -8.21
CA VAL A 200 -5.77 -12.28 -7.51
C VAL A 200 -6.34 -10.92 -7.94
N MET A 201 -5.59 -10.12 -8.70
CA MET A 201 -6.09 -8.88 -9.32
C MET A 201 -6.29 -9.07 -10.82
N ASN A 202 -5.32 -9.68 -11.51
CA ASN A 202 -5.33 -10.09 -12.91
C ASN A 202 -6.07 -9.15 -13.88
N PHE A 203 -5.67 -7.89 -13.92
CA PHE A 203 -6.30 -6.91 -14.82
C PHE A 203 -5.97 -7.20 -16.30
N PRO A 204 -6.95 -7.45 -17.17
CA PRO A 204 -6.71 -7.92 -18.54
C PRO A 204 -6.63 -6.78 -19.58
N GLY A 205 -6.79 -5.53 -19.16
CA GLY A 205 -6.88 -4.36 -20.02
C GLY A 205 -5.52 -3.73 -20.37
N THR A 206 -5.59 -2.74 -21.26
CA THR A 206 -4.49 -1.83 -21.59
C THR A 206 -4.24 -0.82 -20.48
N PHE A 207 -3.08 -0.17 -20.49
CA PHE A 207 -2.81 0.92 -19.56
C PHE A 207 -3.81 2.08 -19.71
N LYS A 208 -4.23 2.41 -20.94
CA LYS A 208 -5.21 3.49 -21.19
C LYS A 208 -6.57 3.20 -20.53
N GLU A 209 -7.03 1.95 -20.60
CA GLU A 209 -8.24 1.50 -19.89
C GLU A 209 -8.08 1.59 -18.37
N PHE A 210 -6.93 1.15 -17.84
CA PHE A 210 -6.62 1.25 -16.41
C PHE A 210 -6.58 2.70 -15.93
N TRP A 211 -5.92 3.58 -16.68
CA TRP A 211 -5.87 5.01 -16.41
C TRP A 211 -7.28 5.62 -16.37
N GLY A 212 -8.14 5.23 -17.31
CA GLY A 212 -9.55 5.64 -17.33
C GLY A 212 -10.30 5.28 -16.05
N LEU A 213 -10.06 4.09 -15.47
CA LEU A 213 -10.60 3.72 -14.15
C LEU A 213 -9.94 4.52 -13.02
N PHE A 214 -8.63 4.72 -13.09
CA PHE A 214 -7.85 5.39 -12.05
C PHE A 214 -8.27 6.84 -11.83
N VAL A 215 -8.44 7.63 -12.90
CA VAL A 215 -8.88 9.05 -12.78
C VAL A 215 -10.34 9.22 -12.41
N GLN A 216 -11.13 8.15 -12.52
CA GLN A 216 -12.55 8.11 -12.11
C GLN A 216 -12.72 7.53 -10.70
N ASP A 217 -11.62 7.32 -9.96
CA ASP A 217 -11.64 6.72 -8.63
C ASP A 217 -12.32 5.34 -8.59
N LEU A 218 -12.07 4.51 -9.61
CA LEU A 218 -12.57 3.13 -9.75
C LEU A 218 -11.44 2.09 -9.61
N VAL A 219 -10.47 2.38 -8.75
CA VAL A 219 -9.37 1.49 -8.38
C VAL A 219 -9.27 1.40 -6.87
N ASN A 220 -8.83 0.26 -6.32
CA ASN A 220 -8.76 0.07 -4.88
C ASN A 220 -7.98 1.23 -4.19
N ARG A 221 -8.58 1.78 -3.12
CA ARG A 221 -8.11 2.89 -2.26
C ARG A 221 -8.08 4.29 -2.87
N THR A 222 -8.64 4.46 -4.07
CA THR A 222 -8.97 5.80 -4.60
C THR A 222 -10.18 6.38 -3.85
N PRO A 223 -10.35 7.71 -3.75
CA PRO A 223 -9.59 8.77 -4.44
C PRO A 223 -8.19 9.05 -3.90
N ILE A 224 -7.17 9.01 -4.78
CA ILE A 224 -5.75 9.16 -4.36
C ILE A 224 -5.42 10.56 -3.82
N PHE A 225 -6.03 11.61 -4.39
CA PHE A 225 -5.78 12.97 -3.92
C PHE A 225 -6.36 13.21 -2.53
N GLU A 226 -7.55 12.69 -2.24
CA GLU A 226 -8.12 12.76 -0.89
C GLU A 226 -7.27 11.98 0.12
N HIS A 227 -6.75 10.82 -0.28
CA HIS A 227 -5.81 10.04 0.53
C HIS A 227 -4.53 10.82 0.84
N MET A 228 -3.94 11.51 -0.15
CA MET A 228 -2.75 12.35 0.06
C MET A 228 -3.05 13.59 0.90
N LYS A 229 -4.19 14.26 0.66
CA LYS A 229 -4.59 15.47 1.39
C LYS A 229 -4.78 15.21 2.88
N GLU A 230 -5.27 14.04 3.27
CA GLU A 230 -5.37 13.68 4.70
C GLU A 230 -4.02 13.72 5.41
N ALA A 231 -3.02 13.04 4.85
CA ALA A 231 -1.68 13.05 5.42
C ALA A 231 -1.01 14.42 5.28
N TRP A 232 -1.22 15.10 4.15
CA TRP A 232 -0.68 16.43 3.89
C TRP A 232 -1.18 17.49 4.89
N ASN A 233 -2.45 17.44 5.28
CA ASN A 233 -3.02 18.35 6.27
C ASN A 233 -2.46 18.10 7.68
N LEU A 234 -1.97 16.89 7.95
CA LEU A 234 -1.38 16.49 9.23
C LEU A 234 0.15 16.50 9.21
N ARG A 235 0.79 16.94 8.11
CA ARG A 235 2.25 16.86 7.90
C ARG A 235 3.11 17.59 8.94
N HIS A 236 2.53 18.55 9.66
CA HIS A 236 3.20 19.32 10.71
C HIS A 236 3.00 18.72 12.10
N HIS A 237 2.22 17.65 12.23
CA HIS A 237 2.07 16.94 13.49
C HIS A 237 3.40 16.27 13.87
N LYS A 238 3.83 16.38 15.13
CA LYS A 238 5.14 15.86 15.60
C LYS A 238 5.38 14.37 15.34
N ASN A 239 4.32 13.59 15.23
CA ASN A 239 4.33 12.15 14.97
C ASN A 239 4.00 11.80 13.50
N MET A 240 3.98 12.78 12.59
CA MET A 240 3.82 12.58 11.15
C MET A 240 5.09 13.01 10.42
N LEU A 241 5.67 12.11 9.63
CA LEU A 241 6.69 12.43 8.64
C LEU A 241 6.10 12.24 7.25
N PHE A 242 5.92 13.31 6.50
CA PHE A 242 5.49 13.27 5.10
C PHE A 242 6.70 13.33 4.17
N LEU A 243 6.80 12.36 3.26
CA LEU A 243 7.87 12.23 2.25
C LEU A 243 7.28 12.12 0.85
N PHE A 244 8.07 12.53 -0.14
CA PHE A 244 7.81 12.17 -1.54
C PHE A 244 8.75 11.05 -2.01
N PHE A 245 8.23 10.14 -2.84
CA PHE A 245 9.05 9.11 -3.48
C PHE A 245 10.16 9.71 -4.33
N GLU A 246 9.87 10.83 -4.99
CA GLU A 246 10.81 11.57 -5.80
C GLU A 246 12.02 12.06 -4.97
N GLU A 247 11.83 12.43 -3.70
CA GLU A 247 12.92 12.78 -2.79
C GLU A 247 13.81 11.57 -2.49
N LEU A 248 13.20 10.40 -2.23
CA LEU A 248 13.94 9.17 -1.94
C LEU A 248 14.82 8.72 -3.13
N VAL A 249 14.39 8.98 -4.36
CA VAL A 249 15.16 8.63 -5.57
C VAL A 249 16.19 9.71 -5.92
N LYS A 250 15.90 10.99 -5.64
CA LYS A 250 16.77 12.12 -5.96
C LYS A 250 17.93 12.27 -4.99
N ASP A 251 17.67 12.17 -3.69
CA ASP A 251 18.66 12.27 -2.62
C ASP A 251 18.29 11.31 -1.49
N LEU A 252 18.71 10.06 -1.68
CA LEU A 252 18.47 8.98 -0.71
C LEU A 252 19.14 9.28 0.65
N PRO A 253 20.42 9.72 0.73
CA PRO A 253 21.03 10.07 2.02
C PRO A 253 20.26 11.13 2.81
N ALA A 254 19.82 12.22 2.17
CA ALA A 254 19.05 13.25 2.85
C ALA A 254 17.69 12.72 3.34
N SER A 255 17.05 11.85 2.56
CA SER A 255 15.79 11.22 2.93
C SER A 255 15.94 10.24 4.09
N ILE A 256 17.01 9.43 4.11
CA ILE A 256 17.35 8.55 5.24
C ILE A 256 17.59 9.39 6.49
N GLN A 257 18.35 10.49 6.39
CA GLN A 257 18.62 11.36 7.53
C GLN A 257 17.33 11.93 8.12
N ARG A 258 16.40 12.41 7.29
CA ARG A 258 15.09 12.90 7.75
C ARG A 258 14.28 11.83 8.48
N ILE A 259 14.31 10.58 8.00
CA ILE A 259 13.64 9.47 8.68
C ILE A 259 14.34 9.16 10.01
N ALA A 260 15.68 9.16 10.05
CA ALA A 260 16.45 8.94 11.27
C ALA A 260 16.16 10.00 12.34
N ASP A 261 16.18 11.28 11.96
CA ASP A 261 15.86 12.41 12.84
C ASP A 261 14.44 12.27 13.41
N PHE A 262 13.47 11.95 12.55
CA PHE A 262 12.09 11.72 12.98
C PHE A 262 11.95 10.53 13.94
N LEU A 263 12.72 9.46 13.74
CA LEU A 263 12.76 8.31 14.63
C LEU A 263 13.57 8.55 15.91
N GLY A 264 14.40 9.61 15.95
CA GLY A 264 15.32 9.89 17.06
C GLY A 264 16.55 8.98 17.04
N LYS A 265 17.08 8.69 15.85
CA LYS A 265 18.22 7.80 15.62
C LYS A 265 19.38 8.59 15.01
N GLU A 266 20.59 8.25 15.42
CA GLU A 266 21.81 8.77 14.82
C GLU A 266 22.31 7.81 13.73
N VAL A 267 22.89 8.37 12.66
CA VAL A 267 23.41 7.60 11.54
C VAL A 267 24.84 8.06 11.25
N SER A 268 25.80 7.14 11.39
CA SER A 268 27.18 7.40 10.99
C SER A 268 27.32 7.43 9.47
N ILE A 269 28.40 8.04 8.96
CA ILE A 269 28.70 8.06 7.53
C ILE A 269 28.79 6.63 6.96
N GLU A 270 29.38 5.70 7.72
CA GLU A 270 29.49 4.30 7.33
C GLU A 270 28.12 3.62 7.24
N GLN A 271 27.26 3.82 8.25
CA GLN A 271 25.89 3.30 8.26
C GLN A 271 25.07 3.86 7.10
N MET A 272 25.19 5.17 6.84
CA MET A 272 24.53 5.84 5.71
C MET A 272 24.95 5.23 4.37
N ASN A 273 26.25 5.09 4.14
CA ASN A 273 26.78 4.53 2.90
C ASN A 273 26.31 3.08 2.70
N LYS A 274 26.37 2.26 3.75
CA LYS A 274 25.92 0.86 3.69
C LYS A 274 24.43 0.74 3.43
N LEU A 275 23.61 1.59 4.05
CA LEU A 275 22.17 1.59 3.83
C LEU A 275 21.82 2.05 2.41
N CYS A 276 22.50 3.07 1.88
CA CYS A 276 22.33 3.51 0.50
C CYS A 276 22.68 2.41 -0.51
N ASP A 277 23.79 1.68 -0.28
CA ASP A 277 24.17 0.54 -1.12
C ASP A 277 23.13 -0.59 -1.06
N HIS A 278 22.66 -0.94 0.15
CA HIS A 278 21.58 -1.93 0.35
C HIS A 278 20.30 -1.60 -0.40
N LEU A 279 19.93 -0.31 -0.44
CA LEU A 279 18.71 0.19 -1.09
C LEU A 279 18.89 0.53 -2.57
N SER A 280 20.09 0.39 -3.12
CA SER A 280 20.32 0.56 -4.56
C SER A 280 19.37 -0.34 -5.34
N ILE A 281 18.85 0.13 -6.47
CA ILE A 281 17.86 -0.63 -7.26
C ILE A 281 18.37 -2.02 -7.66
N GLU A 282 19.68 -2.15 -7.90
CA GLU A 282 20.32 -3.41 -8.22
C GLU A 282 20.26 -4.40 -7.06
N ASN A 283 20.62 -3.98 -5.84
CA ASN A 283 20.60 -4.85 -4.67
C ASN A 283 19.16 -5.12 -4.20
N PHE A 284 18.34 -4.07 -4.14
CA PHE A 284 16.99 -4.14 -3.58
C PHE A 284 16.04 -4.97 -4.45
N SER A 285 16.21 -4.99 -5.78
CA SER A 285 15.40 -5.84 -6.67
C SER A 285 15.70 -7.33 -6.54
N LYS A 286 16.96 -7.67 -6.21
CA LYS A 286 17.43 -9.06 -6.00
C LYS A 286 17.18 -9.57 -4.58
N ASN A 287 16.79 -8.71 -3.64
CA ASN A 287 16.57 -9.09 -2.25
C ASN A 287 15.22 -9.84 -2.08
N GLU A 288 15.30 -11.15 -1.83
CA GLU A 288 14.15 -12.04 -1.63
C GLU A 288 13.28 -11.66 -0.43
N ALA A 289 13.87 -11.03 0.60
CA ALA A 289 13.13 -10.60 1.78
C ALA A 289 12.12 -9.48 1.48
N VAL A 290 12.28 -8.74 0.37
CA VAL A 290 11.43 -7.57 0.03
C VAL A 290 10.67 -7.70 -1.29
N ASN A 291 11.05 -8.64 -2.16
CA ASN A 291 10.49 -8.79 -3.50
C ASN A 291 9.31 -9.79 -3.60
N TYR A 292 8.86 -10.33 -2.46
CA TYR A 292 7.77 -11.31 -2.35
C TYR A 292 8.04 -12.62 -3.12
N HIS A 293 9.29 -13.11 -3.09
CA HIS A 293 9.71 -14.36 -3.72
C HIS A 293 8.81 -15.55 -3.35
N SER A 294 8.46 -15.68 -2.08
CA SER A 294 7.60 -16.77 -1.60
C SER A 294 6.24 -16.81 -2.30
N LEU A 295 5.61 -15.65 -2.56
CA LEU A 295 4.34 -15.61 -3.28
C LEU A 295 4.49 -16.05 -4.75
N ARG A 296 5.68 -15.85 -5.35
CA ARG A 296 5.99 -16.33 -6.69
C ARG A 296 6.14 -17.84 -6.73
N GLU A 297 6.86 -18.43 -5.77
CA GLU A 297 7.01 -19.88 -5.64
C GLU A 297 5.66 -20.58 -5.42
N LEU A 298 4.75 -19.91 -4.71
CA LEU A 298 3.38 -20.36 -4.48
C LEU A 298 2.44 -20.11 -5.68
N GLY A 299 2.97 -19.60 -6.79
CA GLY A 299 2.22 -19.40 -8.03
C GLY A 299 1.20 -18.26 -7.99
N LEU A 300 1.25 -17.38 -6.99
CA LEU A 300 0.31 -16.26 -6.83
C LEU A 300 0.69 -15.02 -7.66
N LEU A 301 1.93 -14.97 -8.15
CA LEU A 301 2.45 -13.91 -9.01
C LEU A 301 2.61 -14.37 -10.45
N ALA A 302 2.37 -13.47 -11.41
CA ALA A 302 2.66 -13.67 -12.83
C ALA A 302 4.18 -13.71 -13.08
N SER A 303 4.61 -14.54 -14.03
CA SER A 303 6.03 -14.81 -14.30
C SER A 303 6.75 -13.67 -15.04
N ASP A 304 6.04 -12.86 -15.80
CA ASP A 304 6.54 -11.80 -16.69
C ASP A 304 6.64 -10.42 -16.01
N GLU A 305 6.13 -10.30 -14.78
CA GLU A 305 6.12 -9.05 -14.02
C GLU A 305 7.01 -9.14 -12.76
N GLN A 306 7.56 -8.00 -12.33
CA GLN A 306 8.42 -7.90 -11.14
C GLN A 306 7.87 -6.90 -10.12
N PHE A 307 8.00 -7.20 -8.83
CA PHE A 307 7.50 -6.34 -7.76
C PHE A 307 8.32 -5.05 -7.61
N VAL A 308 9.65 -5.16 -7.64
CA VAL A 308 10.60 -4.05 -7.74
C VAL A 308 10.98 -3.93 -9.22
N ARG A 309 10.59 -2.82 -9.88
CA ARG A 309 10.64 -2.70 -11.34
C ARG A 309 11.75 -1.78 -11.83
N LYS A 310 11.48 -0.47 -11.91
CA LYS A 310 12.43 0.51 -12.48
C LYS A 310 13.05 1.46 -11.44
N GLY A 311 12.41 1.67 -10.28
CA GLY A 311 12.94 2.55 -9.23
C GLY A 311 13.16 4.02 -9.62
N LYS A 312 12.44 4.52 -10.64
CA LYS A 312 12.62 5.88 -11.20
C LYS A 312 11.34 6.71 -11.09
N SER A 313 11.48 8.03 -11.07
CA SER A 313 10.41 9.02 -11.26
C SER A 313 10.31 9.44 -12.74
N GLY A 314 9.13 9.88 -13.16
CA GLY A 314 8.86 10.36 -14.52
C GLY A 314 8.68 9.26 -15.58
N GLY A 315 8.60 7.99 -15.16
CA GLY A 315 8.43 6.84 -16.06
C GLY A 315 7.08 6.81 -16.76
N TRP A 316 6.10 7.55 -16.25
CA TRP A 316 4.78 7.72 -16.84
C TRP A 316 4.81 8.26 -18.28
N ARG A 317 5.82 9.06 -18.66
CA ARG A 317 5.92 9.63 -20.01
C ARG A 317 6.04 8.57 -21.11
N GLU A 318 6.49 7.36 -20.79
CA GLU A 318 6.55 6.23 -21.73
C GLU A 318 5.18 5.60 -22.02
N TYR A 319 4.15 5.93 -21.22
CA TYR A 319 2.84 5.27 -21.23
C TYR A 319 1.69 6.18 -21.67
N PHE A 320 1.86 7.49 -21.58
CA PHE A 320 0.79 8.44 -21.82
C PHE A 320 0.83 8.92 -23.28
N ASP A 321 -0.31 8.82 -23.96
CA ASP A 321 -0.52 9.56 -25.21
C ASP A 321 -0.94 11.02 -24.90
N LYS A 322 -0.99 11.88 -25.92
CA LYS A 322 -1.31 13.30 -25.76
C LYS A 322 -2.66 13.56 -25.08
N GLU A 323 -3.64 12.69 -25.30
CA GLU A 323 -4.97 12.82 -24.69
C GLU A 323 -4.89 12.52 -23.19
N MET A 324 -4.20 11.44 -22.82
CA MET A 324 -3.97 11.08 -21.42
C MET A 324 -3.13 12.12 -20.69
N GLU A 325 -2.11 12.70 -21.36
CA GLU A 325 -1.30 13.79 -20.79
C GLU A 325 -2.18 15.00 -20.44
N GLN A 326 -2.98 15.47 -21.40
CA GLN A 326 -3.88 16.60 -21.18
C GLN A 326 -4.92 16.31 -20.07
N GLN A 327 -5.49 15.10 -20.06
CA GLN A 327 -6.42 14.67 -19.02
C GLN A 327 -5.74 14.65 -17.65
N ALA A 328 -4.51 14.15 -17.55
CA ALA A 328 -3.75 14.11 -16.31
C ALA A 328 -3.45 15.51 -15.79
N GLU A 329 -3.03 16.44 -16.65
CA GLU A 329 -2.77 17.83 -16.27
C GLU A 329 -4.02 18.50 -15.70
N GLN A 330 -5.17 18.35 -16.39
CA GLN A 330 -6.45 18.88 -15.91
C GLN A 330 -6.89 18.26 -14.60
N TRP A 331 -6.80 16.93 -14.47
CA TRP A 331 -7.19 16.19 -13.28
C TRP A 331 -6.30 16.55 -12.08
N ILE A 332 -4.99 16.66 -12.26
CA ILE A 332 -4.04 17.08 -11.21
C ILE A 332 -4.32 18.54 -10.82
N ALA A 333 -4.44 19.45 -11.79
CA ALA A 333 -4.71 20.86 -11.52
C ALA A 333 -6.03 21.06 -10.76
N ALA A 334 -7.09 20.35 -11.15
CA ALA A 334 -8.37 20.40 -10.46
C ALA A 334 -8.27 19.96 -8.99
N ASN A 335 -7.50 18.91 -8.71
CA ASN A 335 -7.32 18.38 -7.36
C ASN A 335 -6.37 19.20 -6.47
N LEU A 336 -5.45 19.97 -7.07
CA LEU A 336 -4.46 20.80 -6.36
C LEU A 336 -4.89 22.27 -6.17
N ARG A 337 -6.01 22.68 -6.78
CA ARG A 337 -6.46 24.08 -6.86
C ARG A 337 -6.53 24.78 -5.50
N ASP A 338 -7.05 24.11 -4.49
CA ASP A 338 -7.38 24.68 -3.18
C ASP A 338 -6.49 24.13 -2.05
N THR A 339 -5.27 23.74 -2.40
CA THR A 339 -4.27 23.20 -1.46
C THR A 339 -2.87 23.68 -1.81
N ASP A 340 -1.98 23.73 -0.82
CA ASP A 340 -0.55 23.98 -0.96
C ASP A 340 0.27 22.71 -1.26
N LEU A 341 -0.38 21.55 -1.41
CA LEU A 341 0.27 20.31 -1.83
C LEU A 341 0.91 20.46 -3.21
N ARG A 342 2.23 20.29 -3.31
CA ARG A 342 2.97 20.29 -4.58
C ARG A 342 3.93 19.11 -4.59
N PHE A 343 3.96 18.38 -5.70
CA PHE A 343 4.88 17.26 -5.88
C PHE A 343 6.31 17.79 -6.07
N ALA A 344 7.27 17.09 -5.49
CA ALA A 344 8.69 17.39 -5.69
C ALA A 344 9.06 17.22 -7.18
N GLN A 345 9.87 18.16 -7.69
CA GLN A 345 10.38 18.14 -9.06
C GLN A 345 11.70 17.37 -9.20
#